data_AF-A0A8C2I9K4-F1
#
_entry.id   AF-A0A8C2I9K4-F1
#
_cell.length_a   1.000
_cell.length_b   1.000
_cell.length_c   1.000
_cell.angle_alpha   90.00
_cell.angle_beta   90.00
_cell.angle_gamma   90.00
#
_symmetry.space_group_name_H-M   'P 1'
#
loop_
_entity.id
_entity.type
_entity.pdbx_description
1 polymer ?
#
loop_
_entity_poly.entity_id
_entity_poly.type
_entity_poly.pdbx_seq_one_letter_code
_entity_poly.pdbx_strand_id
1 'polypeptide(L)'
;MSVCVCVWSHVICFFSILHCILSLFFAQHSRQTVPALWGSRAQQRWASSLPMNTVVLFVPQQEAWVVERMGRFHRILEPGLNFLIPILDRVKYVQSLKEIVIDVPEQSAVSLDNVTLQIDGVLYLRILDPFKASYGVEDPEYAVTQLAQTTMRSELGKLTLDKVFRERESLNANMVHSINQASDDWGIRCLRYEIKDIHVPPRVKESMQMQVEAERKKRATVLESEGTREAAINVAEGRKQAQILASEGQKAEQINKAAGGFFFFYLTSNGNAAASLTVAEQYVSAFSNLAKESNTILLPSNTGDISSMVTQAMAIYGSLSKTKSTADSVSVTAETNEPILEGNTVSETETGQK
;
A
#
# COMPACT_ATOMS: atom_id res chain seq x y z
N MET A 1 -11.46 93.52 2.35
CA MET A 1 -11.58 92.64 1.17
C MET A 1 -10.63 91.44 1.28
N SER A 2 -10.68 90.67 2.37
CA SER A 2 -9.72 89.57 2.62
C SER A 2 -10.38 88.22 2.92
N VAL A 3 -11.69 88.09 2.68
CA VAL A 3 -12.46 86.86 2.98
C VAL A 3 -12.96 86.17 1.70
N CYS A 4 -12.81 86.78 0.52
CA CYS A 4 -13.31 86.22 -0.73
C CYS A 4 -12.32 85.28 -1.45
N VAL A 5 -11.01 85.33 -1.13
CA VAL A 5 -9.99 84.56 -1.85
C VAL A 5 -9.79 83.14 -1.29
N CYS A 6 -10.11 82.89 -0.01
CA CYS A 6 -9.98 81.55 0.58
C CYS A 6 -11.06 80.55 0.15
N VAL A 7 -12.27 81.03 -0.16
CA VAL A 7 -13.38 80.12 -0.53
C VAL A 7 -13.21 79.57 -1.94
N TRP A 8 -12.55 80.30 -2.84
CA TRP A 8 -12.29 79.84 -4.21
C TRP A 8 -11.16 78.80 -4.30
N SER A 9 -10.16 78.86 -3.41
CA SER A 9 -9.06 77.89 -3.39
C SER A 9 -9.53 76.49 -2.96
N HIS A 10 -10.46 76.41 -2.00
CA HIS A 10 -11.02 75.12 -1.56
C HIS A 10 -11.93 74.46 -2.60
N VAL A 11 -12.68 75.25 -3.39
CA VAL A 11 -13.55 74.71 -4.45
C VAL A 11 -12.74 74.16 -5.63
N ILE A 12 -11.63 74.82 -5.99
CA ILE A 12 -10.72 74.35 -7.05
C ILE A 12 -9.98 73.08 -6.61
N CYS A 13 -9.59 72.98 -5.34
CA CYS A 13 -8.96 71.78 -4.81
C CYS A 13 -9.93 70.59 -4.77
N PHE A 14 -11.21 70.81 -4.43
CA PHE A 14 -12.23 69.75 -4.45
C PHE A 14 -12.56 69.28 -5.87
N PHE A 15 -12.61 70.18 -6.85
CA PHE A 15 -12.81 69.80 -8.26
C PHE A 15 -11.61 69.05 -8.84
N SER A 16 -10.38 69.41 -8.44
CA SER A 16 -9.17 68.70 -8.88
C SER A 16 -9.05 67.30 -8.25
N ILE A 17 -9.44 67.14 -6.98
CA ILE A 17 -9.48 65.83 -6.30
C ILE A 17 -10.60 64.96 -6.88
N LEU A 18 -11.76 65.53 -7.22
CA LEU A 18 -12.87 64.78 -7.83
C LEU A 18 -12.55 64.38 -9.28
N HIS A 19 -11.86 65.23 -10.05
CA HIS A 19 -11.36 64.85 -11.38
C HIS A 19 -10.25 63.79 -11.29
N CYS A 20 -9.40 63.85 -10.25
CA CYS A 20 -8.37 62.85 -10.00
C CYS A 20 -8.99 61.49 -9.61
N ILE A 21 -10.01 61.47 -8.74
CA ILE A 21 -10.73 60.25 -8.34
C ILE A 21 -11.56 59.68 -9.50
N LEU A 22 -12.21 60.52 -10.32
CA LEU A 22 -12.90 60.05 -11.54
C LEU A 22 -11.91 59.51 -12.58
N SER A 23 -10.74 60.13 -12.73
CA SER A 23 -9.70 59.65 -13.64
C SER A 23 -9.04 58.35 -13.15
N LEU A 24 -8.93 58.13 -11.84
CA LEU A 24 -8.48 56.87 -11.24
C LEU A 24 -9.53 55.75 -11.33
N PHE A 25 -10.84 56.08 -11.26
CA PHE A 25 -11.91 55.11 -11.48
C PHE A 25 -12.12 54.74 -12.96
N PHE A 26 -11.85 55.65 -13.90
CA PHE A 26 -11.93 55.37 -15.34
C PHE A 26 -10.64 54.76 -15.92
N ALA A 27 -9.48 54.96 -15.28
CA ALA A 27 -8.20 54.38 -15.72
C ALA A 27 -7.98 52.92 -15.29
N GLN A 28 -8.92 52.31 -14.56
CA GLN A 28 -8.84 50.90 -14.12
C GLN A 28 -9.76 49.95 -14.90
N HIS A 29 -10.43 50.45 -15.95
CA HIS A 29 -11.11 49.64 -16.95
C HIS A 29 -10.50 49.87 -18.34
N SER A 30 -9.17 49.97 -18.40
CA SER A 30 -8.48 49.68 -19.65
C SER A 30 -8.66 48.19 -19.93
N ARG A 31 -9.35 47.89 -21.02
CA ARG A 31 -9.38 46.55 -21.60
C ARG A 31 -7.93 46.12 -21.80
N GLN A 32 -7.42 45.32 -20.87
CA GLN A 32 -6.28 44.46 -21.15
C GLN A 32 -6.78 43.50 -22.23
N THR A 33 -6.57 43.91 -23.47
CA THR A 33 -6.45 43.01 -24.59
C THR A 33 -5.18 42.23 -24.32
N VAL A 34 -5.33 41.13 -23.58
CA VAL A 34 -4.28 40.14 -23.42
C VAL A 34 -3.87 39.75 -24.83
N PRO A 35 -2.59 39.91 -25.23
CA PRO A 35 -2.15 39.45 -26.53
C PRO A 35 -2.44 37.95 -26.57
N ALA A 36 -3.28 37.54 -27.51
CA ALA A 36 -3.61 36.15 -27.78
C ALA A 36 -2.38 35.43 -28.34
N LEU A 37 -1.43 35.14 -27.46
CA LEU A 37 -0.27 34.33 -27.74
C LEU A 37 -0.20 33.30 -26.64
N TRP A 38 -0.53 32.08 -27.05
CA TRP A 38 -0.34 30.83 -26.32
C TRP A 38 -1.43 30.59 -25.28
N GLY A 39 -2.68 30.67 -25.73
CA GLY A 39 -3.70 29.79 -25.17
C GLY A 39 -3.19 28.36 -25.29
N SER A 40 -3.23 27.63 -24.18
CA SER A 40 -3.03 26.19 -24.13
C SER A 40 -3.66 25.58 -25.38
N ARG A 41 -2.94 24.70 -26.07
CA ARG A 41 -3.54 23.82 -27.07
C ARG A 41 -4.61 22.99 -26.35
N ALA A 42 -5.79 23.56 -26.12
CA ALA A 42 -7.01 22.80 -25.96
C ALA A 42 -6.95 21.85 -27.15
N GLN A 43 -6.94 20.55 -26.86
CA GLN A 43 -6.96 19.50 -27.86
C GLN A 43 -8.22 19.70 -28.70
N GLN A 44 -8.15 20.63 -29.66
CA GLN A 44 -9.14 20.80 -30.69
C GLN A 44 -9.01 19.53 -31.49
N ARG A 45 -9.96 18.64 -31.23
CA ARG A 45 -10.37 17.57 -32.10
C ARG A 45 -10.11 18.03 -33.53
N TRP A 46 -9.12 17.40 -34.17
CA TRP A 46 -8.77 17.73 -35.54
C TRP A 46 -10.09 17.70 -36.30
N ALA A 47 -10.49 18.85 -36.83
CA ALA A 47 -11.67 18.94 -37.67
C ALA A 47 -11.37 18.04 -38.86
N SER A 48 -11.71 16.76 -38.74
CA SER A 48 -11.70 15.86 -39.87
C SER A 48 -12.64 16.52 -40.86
N SER A 49 -12.07 16.93 -41.99
CA SER A 49 -12.86 17.47 -43.08
C SER A 49 -14.03 16.52 -43.28
N LEU A 50 -15.26 17.03 -43.16
CA LEU A 50 -16.44 16.19 -43.31
C LEU A 50 -16.29 15.44 -44.65
N PRO A 51 -16.34 14.10 -44.63
CA PRO A 51 -16.09 13.31 -45.82
C PRO A 51 -17.10 13.70 -46.90
N MET A 52 -16.61 13.98 -48.11
CA MET A 52 -17.47 14.29 -49.25
C MET A 52 -18.42 13.11 -49.50
N ASN A 53 -19.71 13.41 -49.65
CA ASN A 53 -20.72 12.38 -49.87
C ASN A 53 -20.51 11.72 -51.25
N THR A 54 -19.85 10.56 -51.24
CA THR A 54 -19.73 9.66 -52.38
C THR A 54 -20.78 8.55 -52.22
N VAL A 55 -21.31 8.01 -53.32
CA VAL A 55 -22.36 6.96 -53.31
C VAL A 55 -21.98 5.79 -52.39
N VAL A 56 -20.70 5.45 -52.36
CA VAL A 56 -20.11 4.43 -51.48
C VAL A 56 -19.15 5.12 -50.53
N LEU A 57 -19.34 4.90 -49.23
CA LEU A 57 -18.50 5.43 -48.17
C LEU A 57 -18.03 4.30 -47.27
N PHE A 58 -16.76 4.38 -46.87
CA PHE A 58 -16.15 3.47 -45.92
C PHE A 58 -16.01 4.22 -44.60
N VAL A 59 -16.78 3.80 -43.59
CA VAL A 59 -16.66 4.35 -42.24
C VAL A 59 -15.55 3.60 -41.53
N PRO A 60 -14.51 4.29 -41.04
CA PRO A 60 -13.41 3.65 -40.33
C PRO A 60 -13.86 3.08 -38.98
N GLN A 61 -13.08 2.15 -38.45
CA GLN A 61 -13.36 1.54 -37.15
C GLN A 61 -13.32 2.59 -36.02
N GLN A 62 -14.19 2.43 -35.02
CA GLN A 62 -14.32 3.35 -33.88
C GLN A 62 -14.73 4.78 -34.27
N GLU A 63 -15.41 4.94 -35.40
CA GLU A 63 -16.12 6.18 -35.76
C GLU A 63 -17.59 5.89 -36.05
N ALA A 64 -18.45 6.86 -35.74
CA ALA A 64 -19.86 6.86 -36.06
C ALA A 64 -20.19 8.15 -36.79
N TRP A 65 -20.76 8.03 -37.99
CA TRP A 65 -21.12 9.19 -38.81
C TRP A 65 -22.63 9.40 -38.76
N VAL A 66 -23.05 10.61 -38.41
CA VAL A 66 -24.46 10.98 -38.29
C VAL A 66 -24.91 11.62 -39.61
N VAL A 67 -25.93 11.02 -40.23
CA VAL A 67 -26.43 11.41 -41.55
C VAL A 67 -27.78 12.10 -41.43
N GLU A 68 -27.90 13.21 -42.13
CA GLU A 68 -29.15 13.95 -42.33
C GLU A 68 -29.65 13.76 -43.76
N ARG A 69 -30.97 13.56 -43.91
CA ARG A 69 -31.67 13.58 -45.19
C ARG A 69 -32.57 14.80 -45.23
N MET A 70 -32.34 15.70 -46.19
CA MET A 70 -33.09 16.96 -46.31
C MET A 70 -33.20 17.76 -44.99
N GLY A 71 -32.17 17.73 -44.14
CA GLY A 71 -32.14 18.45 -42.86
C GLY A 71 -32.83 17.73 -41.69
N ARG A 72 -33.32 16.50 -41.86
CA ARG A 72 -33.78 15.64 -40.75
C ARG A 72 -32.79 14.51 -40.51
N PHE A 73 -32.60 14.13 -39.24
CA PHE A 73 -31.88 12.92 -38.88
C PHE A 73 -32.46 11.68 -39.61
N HIS A 74 -31.59 10.89 -40.25
CA HIS A 74 -31.98 9.68 -40.95
C HIS A 74 -31.45 8.41 -40.26
N ARG A 75 -30.12 8.28 -40.12
CA ARG A 75 -29.47 7.14 -39.45
C ARG A 75 -28.03 7.45 -39.04
N ILE A 76 -27.50 6.63 -38.14
CA ILE A 76 -26.08 6.57 -37.80
C ILE A 76 -25.43 5.48 -38.67
N LEU A 77 -24.26 5.77 -39.24
CA LEU A 77 -23.48 4.80 -40.00
C LEU A 77 -22.49 4.08 -39.08
N GLU A 78 -22.59 2.75 -39.05
CA GLU A 78 -21.65 1.88 -38.34
C GLU A 78 -20.39 1.63 -39.19
N PRO A 79 -19.27 1.19 -38.56
CA PRO A 79 -18.03 0.89 -39.28
C PRO A 79 -18.24 -0.11 -40.42
N GLY A 80 -17.64 0.19 -41.58
CA GLY A 80 -17.73 -0.65 -42.78
C GLY A 80 -18.33 0.08 -43.99
N LEU A 81 -18.79 -0.73 -44.95
CA LEU A 81 -19.30 -0.24 -46.23
C LEU A 81 -20.74 0.25 -46.10
N ASN A 82 -20.93 1.53 -46.41
CA ASN A 82 -22.21 2.19 -46.32
C ASN A 82 -22.57 2.86 -47.66
N PHE A 83 -23.85 2.80 -48.02
CA PHE A 83 -24.39 3.43 -49.22
C PHE A 83 -25.16 4.70 -48.86
N LEU A 84 -24.87 5.80 -49.56
CA LEU A 84 -25.57 7.07 -49.40
C LEU A 84 -25.99 7.61 -50.76
N ILE A 85 -27.13 8.31 -50.79
CA ILE A 85 -27.60 8.92 -52.02
C ILE A 85 -26.98 10.33 -52.10
N PRO A 86 -26.05 10.59 -53.05
CA PRO A 86 -25.48 11.92 -53.21
C PRO A 86 -26.62 12.90 -53.54
N ILE A 87 -26.57 14.12 -52.98
CA ILE A 87 -27.60 15.18 -53.00
C ILE A 87 -28.62 15.11 -51.85
N LEU A 88 -29.22 13.94 -51.62
CA LEU A 88 -30.29 13.78 -50.61
C LEU A 88 -29.76 13.64 -49.19
N ASP A 89 -28.73 12.82 -49.03
CA ASP A 89 -28.10 12.52 -47.75
C ASP A 89 -26.86 13.43 -47.56
N ARG A 90 -26.58 13.86 -46.33
CA ARG A 90 -25.36 14.60 -45.98
C ARG A 90 -24.84 14.13 -44.62
N VAL A 91 -23.52 13.90 -44.53
CA VAL A 91 -22.85 13.62 -43.26
C VAL A 91 -22.63 14.95 -42.54
N LYS A 92 -23.32 15.16 -41.42
CA LYS A 92 -23.27 16.42 -40.66
C LYS A 92 -22.28 16.36 -39.51
N TYR A 93 -22.25 15.24 -38.79
CA TYR A 93 -21.38 15.03 -37.63
C TYR A 93 -20.60 13.72 -37.77
N VAL A 94 -19.31 13.77 -37.43
CA VAL A 94 -18.43 12.60 -37.36
C VAL A 94 -18.00 12.45 -35.91
N GLN A 95 -18.49 11.41 -35.23
CA GLN A 95 -18.21 11.13 -33.82
C GLN A 95 -17.16 10.03 -33.67
N SER A 96 -16.08 10.31 -32.94
CA SER A 96 -15.11 9.28 -32.56
C SER A 96 -15.65 8.54 -31.34
N LEU A 97 -15.70 7.20 -31.42
CA LEU A 97 -16.11 6.32 -30.32
C LEU A 97 -14.93 5.92 -29.42
N LYS A 98 -13.72 6.40 -29.73
CA LYS A 98 -12.52 6.20 -28.93
C LYS A 98 -12.60 7.01 -27.64
N GLU A 99 -11.87 6.55 -26.63
CA GLU A 99 -11.69 7.29 -25.39
C GLU A 99 -10.89 8.58 -25.67
N ILE A 100 -11.38 9.69 -25.11
CA ILE A 100 -10.75 11.00 -25.18
C ILE A 100 -10.43 11.48 -23.77
N VAL A 101 -9.36 12.25 -23.68
CA VAL A 101 -8.86 12.82 -22.43
C VAL A 101 -9.05 14.32 -22.49
N ILE A 102 -9.73 14.89 -21.50
CA ILE A 102 -10.01 16.32 -21.41
C ILE A 102 -9.53 16.84 -20.04
N ASP A 103 -8.71 17.88 -20.08
CA ASP A 103 -8.22 18.55 -18.88
C ASP A 103 -9.30 19.50 -18.32
N VAL A 104 -9.56 19.39 -17.02
CA VAL A 104 -10.40 20.31 -16.28
C VAL A 104 -9.54 21.45 -15.76
N PRO A 105 -9.86 22.71 -16.09
CA PRO A 105 -9.07 23.85 -15.63
C PRO A 105 -9.17 24.01 -14.11
N GLU A 106 -8.10 24.53 -13.51
CA GLU A 106 -7.97 24.77 -12.07
C GLU A 106 -9.18 25.52 -11.49
N GLN A 107 -9.73 24.99 -10.39
CA GLN A 107 -10.86 25.58 -9.68
C GLN A 107 -10.49 25.90 -8.23
N SER A 108 -10.91 27.08 -7.76
CA SER A 108 -10.86 27.43 -6.34
C SER A 108 -12.16 27.01 -5.65
N ALA A 109 -12.03 26.25 -4.57
CA ALA A 109 -13.14 25.79 -3.75
C ALA A 109 -12.76 25.81 -2.26
N VAL A 110 -13.78 25.96 -1.40
CA VAL A 110 -13.63 26.02 0.05
C VAL A 110 -14.02 24.67 0.63
N SER A 111 -13.15 24.06 1.44
CA SER A 111 -13.44 22.81 2.14
C SER A 111 -14.34 23.05 3.36
N LEU A 112 -14.82 21.96 3.98
CA LEU A 112 -15.61 22.02 5.22
C LEU A 112 -14.87 22.74 6.37
N ASP A 113 -13.54 22.69 6.38
CA ASP A 113 -12.69 23.35 7.38
C ASP A 113 -12.43 24.83 7.08
N ASN A 114 -13.17 25.42 6.14
CA ASN A 114 -13.03 26.81 5.72
C ASN A 114 -11.63 27.14 5.16
N VAL A 115 -10.98 26.17 4.52
CA VAL A 115 -9.70 26.36 3.82
C VAL A 115 -9.96 26.45 2.32
N THR A 116 -9.41 27.48 1.68
CA THR A 116 -9.43 27.61 0.22
C THR A 116 -8.37 26.71 -0.39
N LEU A 117 -8.78 25.89 -1.37
CA LEU A 117 -7.92 24.96 -2.10
C LEU A 117 -8.11 25.18 -3.60
N GLN A 118 -7.04 25.06 -4.36
CA GLN A 118 -7.09 25.05 -5.82
C GLN A 118 -6.83 23.63 -6.32
N ILE A 119 -7.75 23.10 -7.13
CA ILE A 119 -7.69 21.72 -7.61
C ILE A 119 -7.92 21.70 -9.12
N ASP A 120 -7.11 20.92 -9.83
CA ASP A 120 -7.32 20.54 -11.22
C ASP A 120 -7.49 19.02 -11.36
N GLY A 121 -7.90 18.58 -12.54
CA GLY A 121 -8.09 17.17 -12.83
C GLY A 121 -8.26 16.89 -14.30
N VAL A 122 -8.40 15.62 -14.62
CA VAL A 122 -8.48 15.09 -15.98
C VAL A 122 -9.66 14.13 -16.06
N LEU A 123 -10.46 14.29 -17.11
CA LEU A 123 -11.62 13.47 -17.43
C LEU A 123 -11.28 12.50 -18.57
N TYR A 124 -11.64 11.24 -18.37
CA TYR A 124 -11.60 10.21 -19.41
C TYR A 124 -13.01 9.93 -19.86
N LEU A 125 -13.31 10.27 -21.12
CA LEU A 125 -14.66 10.30 -21.67
C LEU A 125 -14.75 9.41 -22.89
N ARG A 126 -15.92 8.81 -23.10
CA ARG A 126 -16.25 8.07 -24.30
C ARG A 126 -17.68 8.35 -24.74
N ILE A 127 -17.86 8.59 -26.04
CA ILE A 127 -19.19 8.71 -26.65
C ILE A 127 -19.80 7.31 -26.79
N LEU A 128 -20.99 7.10 -26.23
CA LEU A 128 -21.75 5.86 -26.37
C LEU A 128 -22.86 6.00 -27.41
N ASP A 129 -23.57 7.11 -27.37
CA ASP A 129 -24.65 7.41 -28.31
C ASP A 129 -24.28 8.64 -29.16
N PRO A 130 -23.86 8.42 -30.43
CA PRO A 130 -23.47 9.52 -31.32
C PRO A 130 -24.65 10.40 -31.75
N PHE A 131 -25.89 9.91 -31.68
CA PHE A 131 -27.07 10.73 -31.96
C PHE A 131 -27.29 11.76 -30.85
N LYS A 132 -27.34 11.31 -29.59
CA LYS A 132 -27.46 12.20 -28.44
C LYS A 132 -26.28 13.15 -28.31
N ALA A 133 -25.06 12.68 -28.56
CA ALA A 133 -23.88 13.53 -28.50
C ALA A 133 -23.84 14.64 -29.57
N SER A 134 -24.53 14.46 -30.71
CA SER A 134 -24.54 15.43 -31.79
C SER A 134 -25.72 16.41 -31.74
N TYR A 135 -26.86 15.98 -31.18
CA TYR A 135 -28.08 16.80 -31.13
C TYR A 135 -28.51 17.20 -29.71
N GLY A 136 -28.00 16.55 -28.67
CA GLY A 136 -28.37 16.82 -27.28
C GLY A 136 -27.76 18.10 -26.73
N VAL A 137 -26.55 18.46 -27.17
CA VAL A 137 -25.85 19.68 -26.77
C VAL A 137 -24.89 20.13 -27.89
N GLU A 138 -24.64 21.43 -27.99
CA GLU A 138 -23.82 22.02 -29.07
C GLU A 138 -22.36 21.55 -29.01
N ASP A 139 -21.76 21.61 -27.82
CA ASP A 139 -20.43 21.07 -27.53
C ASP A 139 -20.49 20.20 -26.27
N PRO A 140 -20.51 18.87 -26.41
CA PRO A 140 -20.67 17.97 -25.28
C PRO A 140 -19.38 17.87 -24.44
N GLU A 141 -18.21 18.08 -25.05
CA GLU A 141 -16.92 18.06 -24.36
C GLU A 141 -16.81 19.25 -23.40
N TYR A 142 -17.21 20.43 -23.88
CA TYR A 142 -17.30 21.64 -23.05
C TYR A 142 -18.36 21.51 -21.96
N ALA A 143 -19.56 21.03 -22.29
CA ALA A 143 -20.65 20.88 -21.32
C ALA A 143 -20.27 19.96 -20.14
N VAL A 144 -19.65 18.81 -20.43
CA VAL A 144 -19.16 17.88 -19.39
C VAL A 144 -18.04 18.51 -18.57
N THR A 145 -17.15 19.28 -19.18
CA THR A 145 -16.08 19.99 -18.44
C THR A 145 -16.64 20.98 -17.43
N GLN A 146 -17.67 21.74 -17.82
CA GLN A 146 -18.34 22.70 -16.92
C GLN A 146 -19.12 22.00 -15.79
N LEU A 147 -19.78 20.89 -16.12
CA LEU A 147 -20.42 20.04 -15.13
C LEU A 147 -19.39 19.51 -14.13
N ALA A 148 -18.26 18.98 -14.61
CA ALA A 148 -17.18 18.47 -13.76
C ALA A 148 -16.63 19.54 -12.82
N GLN A 149 -16.41 20.78 -13.28
CA GLN A 149 -15.98 21.89 -12.41
C GLN A 149 -16.98 22.18 -11.29
N THR A 150 -18.28 22.15 -11.61
CA THR A 150 -19.35 22.43 -10.64
C THR A 150 -19.47 21.29 -9.62
N THR A 151 -19.43 20.05 -10.09
CA THR A 151 -19.45 18.85 -9.24
C THR A 151 -18.22 18.80 -8.34
N MET A 152 -17.03 19.12 -8.86
CA MET A 152 -15.78 19.19 -8.08
C MET A 152 -15.92 20.17 -6.92
N ARG A 153 -16.42 21.38 -7.19
CA ARG A 153 -16.63 22.40 -6.16
C ARG A 153 -17.61 21.94 -5.08
N SER A 154 -18.68 21.23 -5.47
CA SER A 154 -19.69 20.73 -4.54
C SER A 154 -19.19 19.57 -3.68
N GLU A 155 -18.54 18.57 -4.27
CA GLU A 155 -18.02 17.41 -3.52
C GLU A 155 -16.87 17.81 -2.59
N LEU A 156 -16.00 18.73 -3.02
CA LEU A 156 -14.94 19.23 -2.15
C LEU A 156 -15.47 19.97 -0.92
N GLY A 157 -16.57 20.71 -1.06
CA GLY A 157 -17.19 21.45 0.05
C GLY A 157 -17.78 20.53 1.14
N LYS A 158 -18.06 19.27 0.84
CA LYS A 158 -18.58 18.29 1.81
C LYS A 158 -17.47 17.63 2.65
N LEU A 159 -16.21 17.75 2.23
CA LEU A 159 -15.07 17.05 2.82
C LEU A 159 -14.16 18.00 3.58
N THR A 160 -13.50 17.47 4.61
CA THR A 160 -12.41 18.15 5.33
C THR A 160 -11.11 18.07 4.54
N LEU A 161 -10.18 19.00 4.78
CA LEU A 161 -8.90 19.08 4.05
C LEU A 161 -8.12 17.76 4.10
N ASP A 162 -8.04 17.16 5.28
CA ASP A 162 -7.31 15.91 5.51
C ASP A 162 -7.98 14.71 4.79
N LYS A 163 -9.32 14.66 4.76
CA LYS A 163 -10.06 13.62 4.02
C LYS A 163 -9.84 13.71 2.52
N VAL A 164 -9.76 14.91 1.96
CA VAL A 164 -9.48 15.10 0.53
C VAL A 164 -8.14 14.47 0.12
N PHE A 165 -7.13 14.54 1.00
CA PHE A 165 -5.84 13.91 0.74
C PHE A 165 -5.83 12.39 0.99
N ARG A 166 -6.55 11.89 2.01
CA ARG A 166 -6.57 10.46 2.36
C ARG A 166 -7.52 9.64 1.49
N GLU A 167 -8.68 10.19 1.14
CA GLU A 167 -9.79 9.48 0.48
C GLU A 167 -9.95 9.90 -0.99
N ARG A 168 -8.84 10.18 -1.68
CA ARG A 168 -8.84 10.63 -3.09
C ARG A 168 -9.62 9.69 -4.02
N GLU A 169 -9.51 8.38 -3.81
CA GLU A 169 -10.19 7.37 -4.63
C GLU A 169 -11.73 7.42 -4.44
N SER A 170 -12.20 7.60 -3.20
CA SER A 170 -13.62 7.78 -2.89
C SER A 170 -14.18 9.03 -3.57
N LEU A 171 -13.42 10.14 -3.53
CA LEU A 171 -13.79 11.38 -4.23
C LEU A 171 -13.89 11.16 -5.74
N ASN A 172 -12.91 10.50 -6.36
CA ASN A 172 -12.94 10.18 -7.79
C ASN A 172 -14.18 9.35 -8.18
N ALA A 173 -14.54 8.34 -7.37
CA ALA A 173 -15.70 7.50 -7.63
C ALA A 173 -17.02 8.30 -7.55
N ASN A 174 -17.19 9.14 -6.52
CA ASN A 174 -18.36 9.99 -6.36
C ASN A 174 -18.48 11.02 -7.50
N MET A 175 -17.34 11.60 -7.92
CA MET A 175 -17.28 12.51 -9.06
C MET A 175 -17.76 11.85 -10.35
N VAL A 176 -17.26 10.64 -10.67
CA VAL A 176 -17.68 9.88 -11.86
C VAL A 176 -19.18 9.58 -11.80
N HIS A 177 -19.70 9.19 -10.62
CA HIS A 177 -21.11 8.89 -10.44
C HIS A 177 -22.00 10.13 -10.71
N SER A 178 -21.70 11.26 -10.07
CA SER A 178 -22.45 12.51 -10.23
C SER A 178 -22.37 13.07 -11.66
N ILE A 179 -21.22 12.95 -12.33
CA ILE A 179 -21.06 13.39 -13.73
C ILE A 179 -21.88 12.51 -14.67
N ASN A 180 -21.85 11.18 -14.49
CA ASN A 180 -22.57 10.26 -15.37
C ASN A 180 -24.10 10.43 -15.28
N GLN A 181 -24.63 10.75 -14.10
CA GLN A 181 -26.06 10.98 -13.91
C GLN A 181 -26.63 12.06 -14.85
N ALA A 182 -25.86 13.12 -15.14
CA ALA A 182 -26.26 14.17 -16.07
C ALA A 182 -25.72 13.96 -17.49
N SER A 183 -24.60 13.25 -17.67
CA SER A 183 -23.98 13.02 -18.98
C SER A 183 -24.75 12.02 -19.86
N ASP A 184 -25.61 11.18 -19.26
CA ASP A 184 -26.45 10.21 -19.98
C ASP A 184 -27.43 10.89 -20.97
N ASP A 185 -27.87 12.12 -20.69
CA ASP A 185 -28.71 12.91 -21.59
C ASP A 185 -27.96 13.36 -22.85
N TRP A 186 -26.64 13.53 -22.73
CA TRP A 186 -25.75 13.93 -23.82
C TRP A 186 -25.12 12.75 -24.56
N GLY A 187 -25.38 11.51 -24.14
CA GLY A 187 -24.82 10.32 -24.80
C GLY A 187 -23.31 10.11 -24.61
N ILE A 188 -22.73 10.78 -23.60
CA ILE A 188 -21.33 10.63 -23.20
C ILE A 188 -21.26 9.92 -21.85
N ARG A 189 -20.29 9.01 -21.72
CA ARG A 189 -19.97 8.36 -20.45
C ARG A 189 -18.58 8.79 -19.97
N CYS A 190 -18.51 9.24 -18.73
CA CYS A 190 -17.28 9.37 -17.98
C CYS A 190 -16.84 8.00 -17.50
N LEU A 191 -15.68 7.55 -17.98
CA LEU A 191 -15.06 6.30 -17.57
C LEU A 191 -14.33 6.49 -16.24
N ARG A 192 -13.62 7.62 -16.11
CA ARG A 192 -12.75 7.91 -14.98
C ARG A 192 -12.55 9.40 -14.81
N TYR A 193 -12.49 9.81 -13.55
CA TYR A 193 -12.00 11.12 -13.14
C TYR A 193 -10.71 10.94 -12.36
N GLU A 194 -9.67 11.66 -12.77
CA GLU A 194 -8.43 11.76 -12.01
C GLU A 194 -8.26 13.20 -11.55
N ILE A 195 -8.24 13.42 -10.25
CA ILE A 195 -7.63 14.66 -9.73
C ILE A 195 -6.19 14.71 -10.24
N LYS A 196 -5.62 15.89 -10.49
CA LYS A 196 -4.21 16.04 -10.87
C LYS A 196 -3.41 16.54 -9.68
N ASP A 197 -3.53 17.81 -9.34
CA ASP A 197 -2.84 18.46 -8.22
C ASP A 197 -3.82 19.17 -7.26
N ILE A 198 -3.43 19.25 -5.98
CA ILE A 198 -4.16 19.98 -4.93
C ILE A 198 -3.22 21.01 -4.34
N HIS A 199 -3.50 22.29 -4.61
CA HIS A 199 -2.73 23.42 -4.13
C HIS A 199 -3.41 24.02 -2.90
N VAL A 200 -2.66 24.05 -1.80
CA VAL A 200 -3.08 24.59 -0.51
C VAL A 200 -2.21 25.80 -0.19
N PRO A 201 -2.76 26.88 0.40
CA PRO A 201 -1.96 28.01 0.87
C PRO A 201 -0.81 27.54 1.80
N PRO A 202 0.42 28.04 1.62
CA PRO A 202 1.61 27.51 2.30
C PRO A 202 1.50 27.58 3.82
N ARG A 203 0.87 28.65 4.36
CA ARG A 203 0.65 28.82 5.80
C ARG A 203 -0.12 27.67 6.44
N VAL A 204 -1.14 27.15 5.76
CA VAL A 204 -1.96 26.02 6.26
C VAL A 204 -1.16 24.72 6.16
N LYS A 205 -0.46 24.52 5.03
CA LYS A 205 0.41 23.36 4.82
C LYS A 205 1.50 23.25 5.88
N GLU A 206 2.16 24.36 6.21
CA GLU A 206 3.19 24.43 7.25
C GLU A 206 2.63 24.09 8.64
N SER A 207 1.47 24.64 8.99
CA SER A 207 0.83 24.34 10.28
C SER A 207 0.42 22.88 10.39
N MET A 208 -0.12 22.30 9.32
CA MET A 208 -0.43 20.88 9.25
C MET A 208 0.84 20.01 9.36
N GLN A 209 1.92 20.38 8.69
CA GLN A 209 3.19 19.67 8.77
C GLN A 209 3.79 19.74 10.18
N MET A 210 3.76 20.90 10.84
CA MET A 210 4.20 21.07 12.23
C MET A 210 3.37 20.20 13.19
N GLN A 211 2.05 20.13 12.99
CA GLN A 211 1.17 19.29 13.80
C GLN A 211 1.49 17.80 13.63
N VAL A 212 1.64 17.33 12.38
CA VAL A 212 1.98 15.92 12.09
C VAL A 212 3.37 15.59 12.63
N GLU A 213 4.35 16.48 12.50
CA GLU A 213 5.69 16.29 13.04
C GLU A 213 5.69 16.23 14.57
N ALA A 214 4.94 17.12 15.24
CA ALA A 214 4.79 17.10 16.69
C ALA A 214 4.14 15.80 17.18
N GLU A 215 3.10 15.32 16.48
CA GLU A 215 2.46 14.04 16.82
C GLU A 215 3.40 12.85 16.57
N ARG A 216 4.15 12.85 15.46
CA ARG A 216 5.16 11.83 15.18
C ARG A 216 6.26 11.80 16.24
N LYS A 217 6.78 12.96 16.65
CA LYS A 217 7.78 13.08 17.72
C LYS A 217 7.23 12.54 19.04
N LYS A 218 6.00 12.92 19.41
CA LYS A 218 5.34 12.40 20.62
C LYS A 218 5.24 10.87 20.59
N ARG A 219 4.78 10.29 19.47
CA ARG A 219 4.68 8.83 19.31
C ARG A 219 6.05 8.15 19.39
N ALA A 220 7.08 8.72 18.76
CA ALA A 220 8.44 8.20 18.82
C ALA A 220 9.00 8.21 20.25
N THR A 221 8.84 9.30 20.99
CA THR A 221 9.31 9.40 22.39
C THR A 221 8.59 8.43 23.31
N VAL A 222 7.28 8.21 23.11
CA VAL A 222 6.53 7.21 23.89
C VAL A 222 7.05 5.80 23.58
N LEU A 223 7.21 5.47 22.31
CA LEU A 223 7.72 4.16 21.89
C LEU A 223 9.16 3.92 22.39
N GLU A 224 10.01 4.95 22.39
CA GLU A 224 11.36 4.88 22.92
C GLU A 224 11.37 4.69 24.45
N SER A 225 10.46 5.37 25.16
CA SER A 225 10.30 5.19 26.62
C SER A 225 9.77 3.80 26.97
N GLU A 226 8.87 3.25 26.15
CA GLU A 226 8.36 1.89 26.29
C GLU A 226 9.44 0.86 25.98
N GLY A 227 10.17 1.02 24.87
CA GLY A 227 11.28 0.15 24.49
C GLY A 227 12.42 0.15 25.51
N THR A 228 12.78 1.31 26.09
CA THR A 228 13.79 1.37 27.16
C THR A 228 13.33 0.69 28.45
N ARG A 229 12.05 0.84 28.81
CA ARG A 229 11.45 0.12 29.95
C ARG A 229 11.47 -1.38 29.72
N GLU A 230 11.02 -1.86 28.57
CA GLU A 230 11.01 -3.28 28.22
C GLU A 230 12.44 -3.85 28.17
N ALA A 231 13.37 -3.14 27.56
CA ALA A 231 14.78 -3.54 27.54
C ALA A 231 15.36 -3.67 28.97
N ALA A 232 15.06 -2.72 29.86
CA ALA A 232 15.50 -2.78 31.25
C ALA A 232 14.92 -3.98 32.02
N ILE A 233 13.63 -4.30 31.79
CA ILE A 233 12.97 -5.47 32.36
C ILE A 233 13.64 -6.75 31.84
N ASN A 234 13.82 -6.87 30.53
CA ASN A 234 14.46 -8.04 29.91
C ASN A 234 15.89 -8.27 30.43
N VAL A 235 16.67 -7.20 30.62
CA VAL A 235 18.01 -7.30 31.20
C VAL A 235 17.96 -7.74 32.67
N ALA A 236 17.02 -7.20 33.46
CA ALA A 236 16.86 -7.58 34.86
C ALA A 236 16.43 -9.04 35.03
N GLU A 237 15.49 -9.51 34.21
CA GLU A 237 15.05 -10.90 34.18
C GLU A 237 16.18 -11.83 33.72
N GLY A 238 16.91 -11.47 32.67
CA GLY A 238 18.08 -12.21 32.23
C GLY A 238 19.15 -12.35 33.31
N ARG A 239 19.41 -11.27 34.08
CA ARG A 239 20.35 -11.31 35.23
C ARG A 239 19.85 -12.20 36.36
N LYS A 240 18.55 -12.10 36.70
CA LYS A 240 17.93 -12.96 37.72
C LYS A 240 18.07 -14.43 37.33
N GLN A 241 17.72 -14.76 36.08
CA GLN A 241 17.81 -16.12 35.57
C GLN A 241 19.25 -16.62 35.57
N ALA A 242 20.21 -15.80 35.12
CA ALA A 242 21.62 -16.14 35.13
C ALA A 242 22.15 -16.38 36.56
N GLN A 243 21.73 -15.58 37.54
CA GLN A 243 22.16 -15.73 38.94
C GLN A 243 21.57 -16.97 39.61
N ILE A 244 20.32 -17.32 39.29
CA ILE A 244 19.70 -18.58 39.73
C ILE A 244 20.48 -19.77 39.16
N LEU A 245 20.70 -19.79 37.84
CA LEU A 245 21.45 -20.85 37.16
C LEU A 245 22.89 -20.97 37.69
N ALA A 246 23.56 -19.86 37.99
CA ALA A 246 24.89 -19.87 38.59
C ALA A 246 24.87 -20.47 40.02
N SER A 247 23.87 -20.11 40.83
CA SER A 247 23.72 -20.63 42.20
C SER A 247 23.41 -22.13 42.19
N GLU A 248 22.55 -22.58 41.27
CA GLU A 248 22.24 -23.99 41.05
C GLU A 248 23.47 -24.77 40.56
N GLY A 249 24.22 -24.19 39.62
CA GLY A 249 25.47 -24.76 39.13
C GLY A 249 26.51 -24.93 40.23
N GLN A 250 26.70 -23.93 41.10
CA GLN A 250 27.60 -24.02 42.24
C GLN A 250 27.15 -25.08 43.25
N LYS A 251 25.85 -25.16 43.55
CA LYS A 251 25.31 -26.20 44.43
C LYS A 251 25.57 -27.59 43.85
N ALA A 252 25.31 -27.78 42.56
CA ALA A 252 25.57 -29.04 41.87
C ALA A 252 27.07 -29.38 41.87
N GLU A 253 27.94 -28.39 41.62
CA GLU A 253 29.39 -28.57 41.67
C GLU A 253 29.87 -28.99 43.07
N GLN A 254 29.35 -28.36 44.14
CA GLN A 254 29.69 -28.72 45.51
C GLN A 254 29.22 -30.13 45.87
N ILE A 255 28.00 -30.51 45.47
CA ILE A 255 27.48 -31.87 45.66
C ILE A 255 28.35 -32.87 44.91
N ASN A 256 28.71 -32.59 43.66
CA ASN A 256 29.56 -33.47 42.85
C ASN A 256 30.97 -33.61 43.45
N LYS A 257 31.58 -32.52 43.96
CA LYS A 257 32.87 -32.57 44.65
C LYS A 257 32.78 -33.35 45.97
N ALA A 258 31.72 -33.13 46.75
CA ALA A 258 31.51 -33.85 48.01
C ALA A 258 31.26 -35.34 47.78
N ALA A 259 30.44 -35.70 46.78
CA ALA A 259 30.19 -37.08 46.38
C ALA A 259 31.46 -37.74 45.83
N GLY A 260 32.21 -37.04 44.98
CA GLY A 260 33.51 -37.50 44.47
C GLY A 260 34.53 -37.71 45.58
N GLY A 261 34.61 -36.80 46.55
CA GLY A 261 35.47 -36.91 47.73
C GLY A 261 35.04 -38.04 48.68
N PHE A 262 33.74 -38.21 48.92
CA PHE A 262 33.19 -39.33 49.68
C PHE A 262 33.50 -40.66 48.99
N PHE A 263 33.27 -40.75 47.68
CA PHE A 263 33.57 -41.93 46.90
C PHE A 263 35.07 -42.24 46.93
N PHE A 264 35.92 -41.23 46.75
CA PHE A 264 37.38 -41.37 46.86
C PHE A 264 37.81 -41.87 48.25
N PHE A 265 37.28 -41.28 49.33
CA PHE A 265 37.56 -41.70 50.70
C PHE A 265 37.06 -43.12 50.99
N TYR A 266 35.87 -43.47 50.52
CA TYR A 266 35.31 -44.82 50.65
C TYR A 266 36.20 -45.86 49.96
N LEU A 267 36.72 -45.55 48.78
CA LEU A 267 37.67 -46.40 48.06
C LEU A 267 39.02 -46.54 48.76
N THR A 268 39.51 -45.51 49.45
CA THR A 268 40.79 -45.56 50.18
C THR A 268 40.69 -46.21 51.56
N SER A 269 39.58 -46.03 52.27
CA SER A 269 39.38 -46.58 53.62
C SER A 269 38.98 -48.07 53.64
N ASN A 270 38.29 -48.57 52.60
CA ASN A 270 37.98 -49.98 52.42
C ASN A 270 38.86 -50.64 51.32
N GLY A 271 40.15 -50.27 51.29
CA GLY A 271 41.13 -50.72 50.30
C GLY A 271 41.09 -52.23 50.01
N ASN A 272 41.18 -52.56 48.73
CA ASN A 272 41.12 -53.87 48.05
C ASN A 272 39.78 -54.61 48.12
N ALA A 273 39.10 -54.67 49.26
CA ALA A 273 37.83 -55.40 49.37
C ALA A 273 36.65 -54.64 48.75
N ALA A 274 36.49 -53.34 49.03
CA ALA A 274 35.38 -52.56 48.47
C ALA A 274 35.54 -52.29 46.98
N ALA A 275 36.77 -52.07 46.47
CA ALA A 275 36.99 -51.90 45.04
C ALA A 275 36.59 -53.15 44.24
N SER A 276 36.91 -54.35 44.74
CA SER A 276 36.49 -55.61 44.10
C SER A 276 34.98 -55.83 44.17
N LEU A 277 34.32 -55.42 45.26
CA LEU A 277 32.87 -55.50 45.43
C LEU A 277 32.13 -54.50 44.53
N THR A 278 32.60 -53.25 44.44
CA THR A 278 32.01 -52.23 43.56
C THR A 278 32.19 -52.59 42.08
N VAL A 279 33.35 -53.12 41.70
CA VAL A 279 33.56 -53.63 40.32
C VAL A 279 32.66 -54.84 40.07
N ALA A 280 32.47 -55.74 41.04
CA ALA A 280 31.53 -56.85 40.93
C ALA A 280 30.06 -56.37 40.82
N GLU A 281 29.66 -55.37 41.59
CA GLU A 281 28.32 -54.76 41.52
C GLU A 281 28.10 -54.02 40.19
N GLN A 282 29.09 -53.29 39.68
CA GLN A 282 29.05 -52.66 38.36
C GLN A 282 29.03 -53.72 37.25
N TYR A 283 29.80 -54.80 37.40
CA TYR A 283 29.77 -55.93 36.48
C TYR A 283 28.40 -56.59 36.47
N VAL A 284 27.81 -56.91 37.63
CA VAL A 284 26.47 -57.51 37.76
C VAL A 284 25.36 -56.58 37.26
N SER A 285 25.43 -55.28 37.53
CA SER A 285 24.44 -54.31 37.04
C SER A 285 24.54 -54.08 35.53
N ALA A 286 25.76 -54.01 34.97
CA ALA A 286 25.97 -53.99 33.53
C ALA A 286 25.53 -55.31 32.88
N PHE A 287 25.82 -56.46 33.48
CA PHE A 287 25.33 -57.76 33.03
C PHE A 287 23.80 -57.86 33.10
N SER A 288 23.17 -57.28 34.13
CA SER A 288 21.72 -57.22 34.30
C SER A 288 21.06 -56.35 33.22
N ASN A 289 21.65 -55.19 32.91
CA ASN A 289 21.17 -54.33 31.83
C ASN A 289 21.38 -54.99 30.45
N LEU A 290 22.51 -55.66 30.22
CA LEU A 290 22.77 -56.44 29.00
C LEU A 290 21.87 -57.68 28.87
N ALA A 291 21.56 -58.36 29.98
CA ALA A 291 20.64 -59.51 30.00
C ALA A 291 19.18 -59.10 29.77
N LYS A 292 18.81 -57.85 30.09
CA LYS A 292 17.52 -57.28 29.69
C LYS A 292 17.46 -56.93 28.20
N GLU A 293 18.59 -56.57 27.59
CA GLU A 293 18.65 -56.12 26.20
C GLU A 293 19.05 -57.21 25.19
N SER A 294 19.67 -58.34 25.59
CA SER A 294 20.22 -59.37 24.67
C SER A 294 19.92 -60.81 25.12
N ASN A 295 19.36 -61.64 24.21
CA ASN A 295 18.68 -62.91 24.51
C ASN A 295 19.49 -64.20 24.20
N THR A 296 20.83 -64.16 24.13
CA THR A 296 21.67 -65.37 23.95
C THR A 296 23.02 -65.23 24.66
N ILE A 297 23.32 -66.12 25.62
CA ILE A 297 24.50 -66.09 26.49
C ILE A 297 25.37 -67.33 26.23
N LEU A 298 26.67 -67.13 25.96
CA LEU A 298 27.69 -68.20 25.94
C LEU A 298 28.68 -67.98 27.10
N LEU A 299 28.75 -68.92 28.04
CA LEU A 299 29.67 -68.84 29.18
C LEU A 299 31.05 -69.40 28.79
N PRO A 300 32.16 -68.66 29.03
CA PRO A 300 33.51 -69.20 28.86
C PRO A 300 33.81 -70.24 29.95
N SER A 301 34.37 -71.39 29.56
CA SER A 301 34.58 -72.57 30.41
C SER A 301 35.80 -72.47 31.36
N ASN A 302 36.42 -71.30 31.51
CA ASN A 302 37.53 -71.11 32.43
C ASN A 302 37.37 -69.77 33.17
N THR A 303 36.82 -69.84 34.39
CA THR A 303 36.44 -68.70 35.23
C THR A 303 37.61 -68.12 36.05
N GLY A 304 38.84 -68.62 35.87
CA GLY A 304 40.01 -68.18 36.62
C GLY A 304 40.79 -66.99 36.04
N ASP A 305 40.77 -66.78 34.72
CA ASP A 305 41.62 -65.78 34.06
C ASP A 305 40.81 -64.67 33.36
N ILE A 306 40.58 -63.58 34.10
CA ILE A 306 39.83 -62.38 33.69
C ILE A 306 40.38 -61.74 32.40
N SER A 307 41.69 -61.87 32.14
CA SER A 307 42.35 -61.31 30.95
C SER A 307 41.86 -61.96 29.65
N SER A 308 41.55 -63.26 29.67
CA SER A 308 41.06 -63.98 28.50
C SER A 308 39.64 -63.57 28.11
N MET A 309 38.78 -63.32 29.11
CA MET A 309 37.40 -62.89 28.92
C MET A 309 37.30 -61.47 28.35
N VAL A 310 38.11 -60.54 28.87
CA VAL A 310 38.18 -59.16 28.36
C VAL A 310 38.71 -59.14 26.94
N THR A 311 39.71 -59.97 26.61
CA THR A 311 40.26 -60.05 25.24
C THR A 311 39.22 -60.58 24.25
N GLN A 312 38.47 -61.61 24.64
CA GLN A 312 37.44 -62.22 23.78
C GLN A 312 36.22 -61.29 23.61
N ALA A 313 35.81 -60.59 24.67
CA ALA A 313 34.76 -59.58 24.61
C ALA A 313 35.16 -58.36 23.76
N MET A 314 36.40 -57.89 23.87
CA MET A 314 36.92 -56.80 23.04
C MET A 314 37.06 -57.21 21.56
N ALA A 315 37.38 -58.47 21.26
CA ALA A 315 37.39 -58.98 19.89
C ALA A 315 35.98 -59.01 19.27
N ILE A 316 34.97 -59.40 20.05
CA ILE A 316 33.56 -59.37 19.61
C ILE A 316 33.08 -57.93 19.44
N TYR A 317 33.40 -57.02 20.36
CA TYR A 317 33.10 -55.59 20.22
C TYR A 317 33.76 -54.98 18.99
N GLY A 318 35.01 -55.34 18.68
CA GLY A 318 35.69 -54.91 17.46
C GLY A 318 34.98 -55.36 16.18
N SER A 319 34.41 -56.58 16.17
CA SER A 319 33.65 -57.10 15.02
C SER A 319 32.26 -56.47 14.87
N LEU A 320 31.58 -56.14 15.97
CA LEU A 320 30.27 -55.47 15.97
C LEU A 320 30.40 -53.97 15.67
N SER A 321 31.46 -53.32 16.17
CA SER A 321 31.82 -51.93 15.83
C SER A 321 32.08 -51.77 14.33
N LYS A 322 32.81 -52.70 13.71
CA LYS A 322 33.06 -52.72 12.26
C LYS A 322 31.78 -52.89 11.42
N THR A 323 30.76 -53.53 11.99
CA THR A 323 29.44 -53.69 11.35
C THR A 323 28.58 -52.43 11.51
N LYS A 324 28.65 -51.76 12.67
CA LYS A 324 27.90 -50.51 12.96
C LYS A 324 28.44 -49.30 12.18
N SER A 325 29.75 -49.22 11.94
CA SER A 325 30.35 -48.17 11.09
C SER A 325 29.92 -48.24 9.62
N THR A 326 29.34 -49.35 9.18
CA THR A 326 28.78 -49.47 7.82
C THR A 326 27.35 -48.90 7.73
N ALA A 327 26.60 -48.87 8.85
CA ALA A 327 25.22 -48.37 8.89
C ALA A 327 25.12 -46.83 9.01
N ASP A 328 26.09 -46.17 9.64
CA ASP A 328 26.09 -44.70 9.83
C ASP A 328 26.65 -43.90 8.62
N SER A 329 26.96 -44.56 7.50
CA SER A 329 27.53 -43.90 6.30
C SER A 329 26.53 -43.57 5.18
N VAL A 330 25.22 -43.66 5.41
CA VAL A 330 24.19 -43.49 4.35
C VAL A 330 23.32 -42.23 4.50
N SER A 331 23.44 -41.42 5.55
CA SER A 331 22.49 -40.29 5.75
C SER A 331 23.12 -38.90 5.75
N VAL A 332 23.90 -38.52 4.73
CA VAL A 332 24.03 -37.10 4.33
C VAL A 332 24.33 -36.98 2.83
N THR A 333 23.32 -36.72 1.99
CA THR A 333 23.44 -35.90 0.76
C THR A 333 22.06 -35.48 0.21
N ALA A 334 22.01 -34.25 -0.33
CA ALA A 334 20.98 -33.60 -1.16
C ALA A 334 19.87 -32.82 -0.41
N GLU A 335 19.97 -31.49 -0.29
CA GLU A 335 19.46 -30.43 -1.23
C GLU A 335 17.93 -30.25 -1.10
N THR A 336 17.25 -29.11 -1.18
CA THR A 336 17.46 -27.65 -1.29
C THR A 336 16.02 -27.06 -1.36
N ASN A 337 15.85 -25.78 -0.95
CA ASN A 337 14.73 -24.84 -1.23
C ASN A 337 13.52 -24.74 -0.26
N GLU A 338 13.35 -23.48 0.20
CA GLU A 338 12.12 -22.78 0.65
C GLU A 338 10.96 -22.88 -0.39
N PRO A 339 9.66 -22.63 -0.06
CA PRO A 339 9.19 -21.49 0.75
C PRO A 339 7.87 -21.61 1.58
N ILE A 340 7.61 -20.55 2.36
CA ILE A 340 6.35 -19.85 2.72
C ILE A 340 5.16 -20.60 3.38
N LEU A 341 4.64 -19.87 4.38
CA LEU A 341 3.51 -20.04 5.30
C LEU A 341 2.12 -20.28 4.65
N GLU A 342 1.39 -21.26 5.20
CA GLU A 342 -0.07 -21.29 5.43
C GLU A 342 -0.24 -21.96 6.82
N GLY A 343 -0.99 -21.47 7.82
CA GLY A 343 -2.31 -20.88 7.77
C GLY A 343 -3.37 -21.93 8.06
N ASN A 344 -3.64 -22.27 9.33
CA ASN A 344 -5.02 -22.35 9.84
C ASN A 344 -5.18 -22.72 11.31
N THR A 345 -6.16 -22.04 11.88
CA THR A 345 -6.84 -22.16 13.17
C THR A 345 -7.75 -23.38 13.27
N VAL A 346 -7.76 -24.08 14.41
CA VAL A 346 -8.91 -24.86 14.96
C VAL A 346 -8.66 -24.98 16.48
N SER A 347 -9.26 -24.12 17.31
CA SER A 347 -10.37 -24.42 18.23
C SER A 347 -10.18 -25.68 19.11
N GLU A 348 -9.82 -25.47 20.38
CA GLU A 348 -10.05 -26.42 21.45
C GLU A 348 -11.32 -26.04 22.22
N THR A 349 -12.30 -26.93 22.11
CA THR A 349 -13.36 -27.17 23.09
C THR A 349 -12.80 -27.97 24.26
N GLU A 350 -13.08 -27.57 25.50
CA GLU A 350 -13.34 -28.44 26.66
C GLU A 350 -13.84 -27.55 27.83
N THR A 351 -15.14 -27.55 28.13
CA THR A 351 -15.78 -28.23 29.28
C THR A 351 -15.19 -27.91 30.66
N GLY A 352 -16.03 -27.34 31.54
CA GLY A 352 -15.75 -27.27 32.98
C GLY A 352 -16.83 -26.53 33.78
N GLN A 353 -17.71 -27.29 34.41
CA GLN A 353 -18.77 -26.88 35.34
C GLN A 353 -18.28 -25.94 36.47
N LYS A 354 -18.99 -24.83 36.69
CA LYS A 354 -19.80 -24.55 37.90
C LYS A 354 -20.50 -23.21 37.81
#